data_AF-A0A843SJR5-F1
#
_entry.id   AF-A0A843SJR5-F1
#
_cell.length_a   1.000
_cell.length_b   1.000
_cell.length_c   1.000
_cell.angle_alpha   90.00
_cell.angle_beta   90.00
_cell.angle_gamma   90.00
#
_symmetry.space_group_name_H-M   'P 1'
#
loop_
_entity.id
_entity.type
_entity.pdbx_description
1 polymer ?
#
loop_
_entity_poly.entity_id
_entity_poly.type
_entity_poly.pdbx_seq_one_letter_code
_entity_poly.pdbx_strand_id
1 'polypeptide(L)'
;MFKNLQADCERFGYPSHLYEIDQDYSSLLQAWCNHPRIIRQGVEDFGTVLYMDVECRIVAPIPESWQAPLVSIRWPEQKFWIRYNSGTVMADESCIPWLDAWIRIIDEWKLGDLAREDHVHWPGDLCDELGMAAALSAFGVRVQTPRLEYVDRDTDAELARGLWSNRHTIIQHPTQHHWPKEADPVECKKLFVQNYPGNPLDATGIFSGDGDVQTHLGWVFNPEQRTYAPTEFWPEHARPWIEETVQLTSAQR
;
A
#
# COMPACT_ATOMS: atom_id res chain seq x y z
N MET A 1 -8.48 9.18 -5.53
CA MET A 1 -7.25 8.77 -4.83
C MET A 1 -6.14 9.79 -4.98
N PHE A 2 -5.55 10.03 -6.16
CA PHE A 2 -4.45 11.01 -6.33
C PHE A 2 -4.74 12.43 -5.78
N LYS A 3 -5.95 12.96 -5.95
CA LYS A 3 -6.33 14.29 -5.42
C LYS A 3 -6.06 14.44 -3.92
N ASN A 4 -6.18 13.36 -3.14
CA ASN A 4 -5.94 13.38 -1.70
C ASN A 4 -4.44 13.47 -1.39
N LEU A 5 -3.60 12.69 -2.09
CA LEU A 5 -2.16 12.74 -1.93
C LEU A 5 -1.60 14.09 -2.41
N GLN A 6 -2.09 14.60 -3.55
CA GLN A 6 -1.75 15.93 -4.05
C GLN A 6 -2.08 17.02 -3.02
N ALA A 7 -3.27 16.98 -2.41
CA ALA A 7 -3.64 17.92 -1.36
C ALA A 7 -2.73 17.82 -0.12
N ASP A 8 -2.25 16.61 0.22
CA ASP A 8 -1.29 16.44 1.30
C ASP A 8 0.08 17.04 0.92
N CYS A 9 0.54 16.86 -0.31
CA CYS A 9 1.76 17.48 -0.83
C CYS A 9 1.67 19.01 -0.77
N GLU A 10 0.57 19.59 -1.27
CA GLU A 10 0.31 21.03 -1.20
C GLU A 10 0.31 21.54 0.25
N ARG A 11 -0.34 20.80 1.16
CA ARG A 11 -0.41 21.14 2.59
C ARG A 11 0.98 21.25 3.23
N PHE A 12 1.90 20.37 2.85
CA PHE A 12 3.26 20.35 3.40
C PHE A 12 4.30 21.07 2.53
N GLY A 13 3.88 21.69 1.43
CA GLY A 13 4.77 22.43 0.53
C GLY A 13 5.67 21.57 -0.35
N TYR A 14 5.27 20.32 -0.61
CA TYR A 14 6.00 19.41 -1.49
C TYR A 14 5.52 19.58 -2.95
N PRO A 15 6.44 19.77 -3.91
CA PRO A 15 6.12 19.61 -5.32
C PRO A 15 5.66 18.16 -5.56
N SER A 16 4.61 18.00 -6.37
CA SER A 16 4.09 16.68 -6.74
C SER A 16 3.92 16.58 -8.25
N HIS A 17 4.23 15.42 -8.80
CA HIS A 17 4.00 15.09 -10.21
C HIS A 17 3.26 13.76 -10.31
N LEU A 18 2.26 13.68 -11.19
CA LEU A 18 1.57 12.44 -11.52
C LEU A 18 1.97 12.06 -12.94
N TYR A 19 2.64 10.92 -13.09
CA TYR A 19 2.83 10.31 -14.39
C TYR A 19 1.52 9.65 -14.83
N GLU A 20 0.91 10.20 -15.88
CA GLU A 20 -0.15 9.51 -16.60
C GLU A 20 0.49 8.39 -17.41
N ILE A 21 -0.05 7.18 -17.30
CA ILE A 21 0.48 6.04 -18.04
C ILE A 21 -0.30 5.94 -19.35
N ASP A 22 0.39 6.15 -20.47
CA ASP A 22 -0.19 6.16 -21.82
C ASP A 22 -0.70 4.77 -22.27
N GLN A 23 -0.27 3.70 -21.59
CA GLN A 23 -0.59 2.33 -21.92
C GLN A 23 -1.67 1.78 -20.99
N ASP A 24 -2.74 1.26 -21.57
CA ASP A 24 -3.67 0.40 -20.85
C ASP A 24 -2.97 -0.93 -20.50
N TYR A 25 -2.75 -1.17 -19.21
CA TYR A 25 -2.24 -2.46 -18.74
C TYR A 25 -3.35 -3.50 -18.75
N SER A 26 -3.03 -4.69 -19.24
CA SER A 26 -3.98 -5.81 -19.27
C SER A 26 -4.22 -6.44 -17.89
N SER A 27 -3.37 -6.12 -16.91
CA SER A 27 -3.50 -6.55 -15.52
C SER A 27 -2.90 -5.55 -14.55
N LEU A 28 -3.32 -5.63 -13.28
CA LEU A 28 -2.74 -4.85 -12.18
C LEU A 28 -1.26 -5.18 -11.96
N LEU A 29 -0.88 -6.44 -12.15
CA LEU A 29 0.51 -6.89 -12.01
C LEU A 29 1.42 -6.21 -13.03
N GLN A 30 0.98 -6.07 -14.28
CA GLN A 30 1.72 -5.32 -15.30
C GLN A 30 1.86 -3.85 -14.93
N ALA A 31 0.80 -3.24 -14.37
CA ALA A 31 0.85 -1.85 -13.91
C ALA A 31 1.85 -1.69 -12.75
N TRP A 32 1.85 -2.59 -11.76
CA TRP A 32 2.81 -2.58 -10.65
C TRP A 32 4.25 -2.79 -11.12
N CYS A 33 4.46 -3.67 -12.10
CA CYS A 33 5.78 -3.88 -12.71
C CYS A 33 6.30 -2.64 -13.48
N ASN A 34 5.51 -1.58 -13.62
CA ASN A 34 5.96 -0.30 -14.17
C ASN A 34 6.57 0.65 -13.14
N HIS A 35 6.37 0.43 -11.84
CA HIS A 35 6.89 1.29 -10.76
C HIS A 35 8.35 1.72 -10.95
N PRO A 36 9.33 0.81 -11.19
CA PRO A 36 10.71 1.24 -11.31
C PRO A 36 11.00 2.13 -12.52
N ARG A 37 10.22 2.02 -13.61
CA ARG A 37 10.36 2.91 -14.77
C ARG A 37 9.90 4.32 -14.42
N ILE A 38 8.79 4.44 -13.71
CA ILE A 38 8.27 5.72 -13.22
C ILE A 38 9.26 6.36 -12.23
N ILE A 39 9.80 5.57 -11.30
CA ILE A 39 10.79 6.05 -10.33
C ILE A 39 12.05 6.54 -11.04
N ARG A 40 12.58 5.74 -11.98
CA ARG A 40 13.75 6.11 -12.78
C ARG A 40 13.52 7.39 -13.58
N GLN A 41 12.37 7.50 -14.26
CA GLN A 41 12.01 8.71 -15.01
C GLN A 41 11.92 9.93 -14.08
N GLY A 42 11.31 9.77 -12.89
CA GLY A 42 11.24 10.82 -11.88
C GLY A 42 12.62 11.29 -11.41
N VAL A 43 13.57 10.37 -11.24
CA VAL A 43 14.96 10.73 -10.92
C VAL A 43 15.58 11.56 -12.04
N GLU A 44 15.36 11.22 -13.31
CA GLU A 44 15.89 12.00 -14.43
C GLU A 44 15.26 13.39 -14.55
N ASP A 45 13.94 13.49 -14.32
CA ASP A 45 13.20 14.74 -14.49
C ASP A 45 13.42 15.71 -13.31
N PHE A 46 13.60 15.18 -12.10
CA PHE A 46 13.55 15.97 -10.86
C PHE A 46 14.75 15.78 -9.91
N GLY A 47 15.69 14.88 -10.23
CA GLY A 47 16.84 14.57 -9.39
C GLY A 47 16.47 13.61 -8.24
N THR A 48 16.04 14.15 -7.10
CA THR A 48 15.62 13.33 -5.95
C THR A 48 14.10 13.25 -5.88
N VAL A 49 13.55 12.05 -5.79
CA VAL A 49 12.11 11.80 -5.74
C VAL A 49 11.74 10.87 -4.60
N LEU A 50 10.57 11.10 -4.01
CA LEU A 50 9.86 10.15 -3.16
C LEU A 50 8.64 9.64 -3.94
N TYR A 51 8.75 8.42 -4.45
CA TYR A 51 7.63 7.73 -5.05
C TYR A 51 6.70 7.18 -3.98
N MET A 52 5.39 7.32 -4.21
CA MET A 52 4.33 6.82 -3.35
C MET A 52 3.19 6.26 -4.19
N ASP A 53 2.58 5.15 -3.76
CA ASP A 53 1.32 4.68 -4.34
C ASP A 53 0.25 5.79 -4.25
N VAL A 54 -0.59 5.89 -5.28
CA VAL A 54 -1.53 7.03 -5.48
C VAL A 54 -2.61 7.19 -4.39
N GLU A 55 -2.76 6.19 -3.55
CA GLU A 55 -3.70 6.12 -2.42
C GLU A 55 -3.06 6.44 -1.07
N CYS A 56 -1.73 6.49 -1.01
CA CYS A 56 -1.01 6.86 0.19
C CYS A 56 -1.42 8.27 0.63
N ARG A 57 -1.31 8.51 1.93
CA ARG A 57 -1.54 9.83 2.54
C ARG A 57 -0.29 10.25 3.28
N ILE A 58 0.09 11.51 3.16
CA ILE A 58 1.13 12.09 4.01
C ILE A 58 0.39 12.71 5.19
N VAL A 59 0.58 12.17 6.40
CA VAL A 59 -0.13 12.60 7.62
C VAL A 59 0.75 13.41 8.57
N ALA A 60 2.06 13.36 8.40
CA ALA A 60 3.02 14.24 9.05
C ALA A 60 4.14 14.64 8.06
N PRO A 61 4.89 15.72 8.30
CA PRO A 61 6.00 16.12 7.42
C PRO A 61 7.03 14.99 7.23
N ILE A 62 7.50 14.81 6.00
CA ILE A 62 8.62 13.92 5.70
C ILE A 62 9.87 14.46 6.40
N PRO A 63 10.57 13.66 7.23
CA PRO A 63 11.71 14.12 8.01
C PRO A 63 12.96 14.29 7.13
N GLU A 64 13.80 15.29 7.44
CA GLU A 64 15.06 15.54 6.74
C GLU A 64 16.06 14.37 6.82
N SER A 65 15.85 13.45 7.77
CA SER A 65 16.66 12.24 7.91
C SER A 65 16.38 11.20 6.82
N TRP A 66 15.22 11.26 6.15
CA TRP A 66 14.93 10.38 5.02
C TRP A 66 15.77 10.80 3.82
N GLN A 67 16.61 9.87 3.33
CA GLN A 67 17.50 10.11 2.20
C GLN A 67 17.52 8.89 1.28
N ALA A 68 17.65 9.14 -0.02
CA ALA A 68 17.86 8.10 -1.00
C ALA A 68 19.21 7.37 -0.76
N PRO A 69 19.30 6.05 -1.03
CA PRO A 69 18.18 5.17 -1.37
C PRO A 69 17.36 4.78 -0.13
N LEU A 70 16.04 4.89 -0.21
CA LEU A 70 15.12 4.50 0.86
C LEU A 70 14.01 3.62 0.28
N VAL A 71 13.72 2.51 0.97
CA VAL A 71 12.60 1.63 0.65
C VAL A 71 11.97 1.17 1.95
N SER A 72 10.66 1.37 2.10
CA SER A 72 9.98 0.91 3.31
C SER A 72 10.05 -0.61 3.46
N ILE A 73 10.03 -1.10 4.71
CA ILE A 73 10.00 -2.54 4.99
C ILE A 73 8.74 -2.91 5.74
N ARG A 74 8.15 -4.06 5.39
CA ARG A 74 7.01 -4.61 6.11
C ARG A 74 7.43 -5.00 7.52
N TRP A 75 6.66 -4.57 8.52
CA TRP A 75 6.93 -4.79 9.93
C TRP A 75 5.74 -5.46 10.63
N PRO A 76 5.95 -6.54 11.42
CA PRO A 76 7.23 -7.16 11.75
C PRO A 76 7.97 -7.76 10.54
N GLU A 77 9.30 -7.80 10.60
CA GLU A 77 10.15 -8.11 9.43
C GLU A 77 9.75 -9.43 8.74
N GLN A 78 9.39 -9.33 7.46
CA GLN A 78 9.06 -10.46 6.60
C GLN A 78 10.32 -11.02 5.89
N LYS A 79 10.34 -12.33 5.60
CA LYS A 79 11.51 -12.99 5.00
C LYS A 79 11.55 -12.92 3.47
N PHE A 80 12.77 -12.82 2.95
CA PHE A 80 13.34 -13.11 1.62
C PHE A 80 12.71 -12.51 0.35
N TRP A 81 11.39 -12.43 0.20
CA TRP A 81 10.76 -12.01 -1.07
C TRP A 81 9.77 -10.84 -0.97
N ILE A 82 9.19 -10.59 0.20
CA ILE A 82 8.23 -9.49 0.46
C ILE A 82 8.72 -8.54 1.56
N ARG A 83 10.05 -8.51 1.79
CA ARG A 83 10.65 -7.71 2.87
C ARG A 83 10.40 -6.23 2.65
N TYR A 84 10.66 -5.78 1.44
CA TYR A 84 10.49 -4.40 1.02
C TYR A 84 9.07 -4.15 0.57
N ASN A 85 8.62 -2.91 0.69
CA ASN A 85 7.40 -2.43 0.04
C ASN A 85 7.73 -1.32 -0.96
N SER A 86 7.34 -1.54 -2.21
CA SER A 86 7.65 -0.62 -3.33
C SER A 86 6.68 0.56 -3.44
N GLY A 87 5.61 0.58 -2.65
CA GLY A 87 4.67 1.70 -2.60
C GLY A 87 5.20 2.93 -1.84
N THR A 88 6.43 2.88 -1.32
CA THR A 88 7.19 4.05 -0.86
C THR A 88 8.68 3.86 -1.10
N VAL A 89 9.22 4.59 -2.08
CA VAL A 89 10.63 4.51 -2.50
C VAL A 89 11.20 5.91 -2.68
N MET A 90 12.30 6.24 -1.99
CA MET A 90 13.08 7.45 -2.28
C MET A 90 14.30 7.08 -3.10
N ALA A 91 14.49 7.78 -4.22
CA ALA A 91 15.59 7.57 -5.14
C ALA A 91 16.17 8.90 -5.62
N ASP A 92 17.46 8.87 -5.96
CA ASP A 92 18.20 9.97 -6.57
C ASP A 92 19.08 9.45 -7.72
N GLU A 93 19.91 10.30 -8.31
CA GLU A 93 20.81 9.92 -9.42
C GLU A 93 21.73 8.74 -9.07
N SER A 94 22.14 8.60 -7.81
CA SER A 94 22.98 7.50 -7.35
C SER A 94 22.26 6.15 -7.39
N CYS A 95 20.93 6.17 -7.46
CA CYS A 95 20.07 5.00 -7.50
C CYS A 95 19.87 4.42 -8.90
N ILE A 96 20.19 5.17 -9.96
CA ILE A 96 19.97 4.74 -11.36
C ILE A 96 20.50 3.32 -11.65
N PRO A 97 21.72 2.92 -11.22
CA PRO A 97 22.24 1.59 -11.54
C PRO A 97 21.37 0.43 -11.02
N TRP A 98 20.82 0.53 -9.80
CA TRP A 98 19.97 -0.53 -9.26
C TRP A 98 18.52 -0.42 -9.73
N LEU A 99 18.05 0.78 -10.09
CA LEU A 99 16.77 0.96 -10.76
C LEU A 99 16.78 0.31 -12.16
N ASP A 100 17.82 0.54 -12.96
CA ASP A 100 18.00 -0.11 -14.26
C ASP A 100 18.07 -1.64 -14.13
N ALA A 101 18.74 -2.14 -13.09
CA ALA A 101 18.78 -3.56 -12.81
C ALA A 101 17.41 -4.12 -12.40
N TRP A 102 16.64 -3.38 -11.60
CA TRP A 102 15.27 -3.76 -11.24
C TRP A 102 14.37 -3.84 -12.48
N ILE A 103 14.41 -2.83 -13.36
CA ILE A 103 13.71 -2.84 -14.65
C ILE A 103 14.11 -4.07 -15.48
N ARG A 104 15.42 -4.32 -15.60
CA ARG A 104 15.93 -5.45 -16.39
C ARG A 104 15.46 -6.80 -15.83
N ILE A 105 15.42 -6.96 -14.51
CA ILE A 105 14.94 -8.18 -13.86
C ILE A 105 13.45 -8.38 -14.13
N ILE A 106 12.63 -7.32 -14.02
CA ILE A 106 11.20 -7.40 -14.35
C ILE A 106 11.01 -7.93 -15.77
N ASP A 107 11.78 -7.41 -16.73
CA ASP A 107 11.66 -7.78 -18.14
C ASP A 107 12.20 -9.18 -18.43
N GLU A 108 13.38 -9.51 -17.91
CA GLU A 108 14.02 -10.82 -18.13
C GLU A 108 13.24 -11.96 -17.48
N TRP A 109 12.70 -11.73 -16.28
CA TRP A 109 11.91 -12.74 -15.56
C TRP A 109 10.42 -12.69 -15.92
N LYS A 110 10.02 -11.75 -16.78
CA LYS A 110 8.63 -11.55 -17.23
C LYS A 110 7.65 -11.44 -16.06
N LEU A 111 8.04 -10.69 -15.02
CA LEU A 111 7.25 -10.58 -13.78
C LEU A 111 5.85 -10.00 -14.03
N GLY A 112 5.68 -9.15 -15.05
CA GLY A 112 4.37 -8.62 -15.44
C GLY A 112 3.43 -9.65 -16.09
N ASP A 113 3.96 -10.76 -16.62
CA ASP A 113 3.22 -11.75 -17.40
C ASP A 113 2.99 -13.07 -16.64
N LEU A 114 3.26 -13.09 -15.33
CA LEU A 114 3.05 -14.27 -14.50
C LEU A 114 1.56 -14.66 -14.48
N ALA A 115 1.31 -15.96 -14.63
CA ALA A 115 -0.01 -16.53 -14.49
C ALA A 115 -0.35 -16.74 -13.00
N ARG A 116 -1.63 -17.00 -12.71
CA ARG A 116 -2.10 -17.16 -11.33
C ARG A 116 -1.36 -18.28 -10.58
N GLU A 117 -1.07 -19.35 -11.29
CA GLU A 117 -0.37 -20.55 -10.83
C GLU A 117 1.12 -20.32 -10.53
N ASP A 118 1.72 -19.24 -11.05
CA ASP A 118 3.12 -18.93 -10.80
C ASP A 118 3.33 -18.30 -9.41
N HIS A 119 2.27 -17.79 -8.79
CA HIS A 119 2.36 -17.16 -7.47
C HIS A 119 2.37 -18.19 -6.34
N VAL A 120 3.27 -17.99 -5.36
CA VAL A 120 3.52 -19.00 -4.31
C VAL A 120 2.42 -19.01 -3.23
N HIS A 121 1.89 -17.85 -2.82
CA HIS A 121 0.94 -17.76 -1.70
C HIS A 121 -0.36 -17.01 -2.08
N TRP A 122 -0.28 -15.88 -2.78
CA TRP A 122 -1.43 -15.13 -3.30
C TRP A 122 -1.22 -14.67 -4.75
N PRO A 123 -2.29 -14.49 -5.54
CA PRO A 123 -2.21 -13.77 -6.80
C PRO A 123 -1.53 -12.40 -6.59
N GLY A 124 -0.37 -12.18 -7.23
CA GLY A 124 0.43 -10.97 -7.07
C GLY A 124 1.54 -11.00 -6.02
N ASP A 125 1.77 -12.12 -5.30
CA ASP A 125 2.87 -12.20 -4.31
C ASP A 125 4.27 -12.25 -4.91
N LEU A 126 4.37 -12.59 -6.19
CA LEU A 126 5.57 -12.40 -7.01
C LEU A 126 5.36 -11.15 -7.84
N CYS A 127 5.62 -9.99 -7.26
CA CYS A 127 5.51 -8.71 -7.95
C CYS A 127 6.89 -8.05 -8.15
N ASP A 128 6.86 -6.77 -8.49
CA ASP A 128 8.01 -5.89 -8.63
C ASP A 128 8.93 -5.89 -7.40
N GLU A 129 8.40 -6.08 -6.18
CA GLU A 129 9.17 -6.15 -4.93
C GLU A 129 10.26 -7.25 -4.94
N LEU A 130 10.00 -8.40 -5.58
CA LEU A 130 11.02 -9.45 -5.73
C LEU A 130 12.16 -8.99 -6.64
N GLY A 131 11.83 -8.37 -7.77
CA GLY A 131 12.81 -7.79 -8.68
C GLY A 131 13.66 -6.72 -8.01
N MET A 132 13.03 -5.89 -7.17
CA MET A 132 13.71 -4.87 -6.37
C MET A 132 14.68 -5.49 -5.37
N ALA A 133 14.24 -6.49 -4.62
CA ALA A 133 15.07 -7.19 -3.64
C ALA A 133 16.30 -7.83 -4.30
N ALA A 134 16.11 -8.45 -5.47
CA ALA A 134 17.20 -9.03 -6.26
C ALA A 134 18.18 -7.96 -6.78
N ALA A 135 17.68 -6.83 -7.31
CA ALA A 135 18.51 -5.72 -7.78
C ALA A 135 19.35 -5.09 -6.66
N LEU A 136 18.71 -4.73 -5.54
CA LEU A 136 19.41 -4.15 -4.38
C LEU A 136 20.50 -5.08 -3.86
N SER A 137 20.20 -6.38 -3.76
CA SER A 137 21.16 -7.40 -3.31
C SER A 137 22.34 -7.55 -4.27
N ALA A 138 22.08 -7.63 -5.58
CA ALA A 138 23.12 -7.81 -6.60
C ALA A 138 24.14 -6.66 -6.61
N PHE A 139 23.71 -5.44 -6.30
CA PHE A 139 24.56 -4.25 -6.24
C PHE A 139 25.09 -3.93 -4.83
N GLY A 140 24.70 -4.71 -3.82
CA GLY A 140 25.11 -4.47 -2.43
C GLY A 140 24.62 -3.11 -1.88
N VAL A 141 23.47 -2.63 -2.37
CA VAL A 141 22.92 -1.31 -2.00
C VAL A 141 22.45 -1.33 -0.56
N ARG A 142 22.94 -0.37 0.24
CA ARG A 142 22.43 -0.13 1.59
C ARG A 142 21.31 0.89 1.51
N VAL A 143 20.09 0.45 1.80
CA VAL A 143 18.89 1.30 1.79
C VAL A 143 18.50 1.71 3.20
N GLN A 144 17.98 2.92 3.35
CA GLN A 144 17.21 3.30 4.54
C GLN A 144 15.88 2.55 4.52
N THR A 145 15.44 2.04 5.67
CA THR A 145 14.28 1.14 5.76
C THR A 145 13.30 1.60 6.84
N PRO A 146 12.51 2.66 6.61
CA PRO A 146 11.46 3.01 7.53
C PRO A 146 10.44 1.87 7.61
N ARG A 147 9.92 1.62 8.82
CA ARG A 147 9.01 0.50 9.08
C ARG A 147 7.59 0.83 8.61
N LEU A 148 6.97 -0.12 7.90
CA LEU A 148 5.56 -0.14 7.53
C LEU A 148 4.84 -1.18 8.40
N GLU A 149 4.11 -0.71 9.40
CA GLU A 149 3.35 -1.55 10.33
C GLU A 149 1.95 -1.85 9.81
N TYR A 150 1.51 -3.10 9.96
CA TYR A 150 0.22 -3.58 9.45
C TYR A 150 -0.86 -3.72 10.51
N VAL A 151 -0.48 -3.88 11.78
CA VAL A 151 -1.39 -4.34 12.84
C VAL A 151 -1.18 -3.60 14.17
N ASP A 152 0.06 -3.50 14.64
CA ASP A 152 0.37 -2.95 15.97
C ASP A 152 0.42 -1.42 15.96
N ARG A 153 -0.64 -0.79 16.44
CA ARG A 153 -0.80 0.67 16.40
C ARG A 153 0.04 1.41 17.42
N ASP A 154 0.66 0.70 18.36
CA ASP A 154 1.48 1.28 19.43
C ASP A 154 2.99 1.26 19.11
N THR A 155 3.35 1.02 17.84
CA THR A 155 4.74 0.97 17.38
C THR A 155 5.34 2.33 17.05
N ASP A 156 6.66 2.34 16.84
CA ASP A 156 7.44 3.48 16.34
C ASP A 156 7.51 3.53 14.81
N ALA A 157 6.68 2.76 14.10
CA ALA A 157 6.71 2.69 12.66
C ALA A 157 6.31 4.02 12.02
N GLU A 158 7.12 4.45 11.05
CA GLU A 158 6.94 5.70 10.32
C GLU A 158 5.86 5.58 9.23
N LEU A 159 5.53 4.35 8.83
CA LEU A 159 4.44 4.07 7.89
C LEU A 159 3.41 3.12 8.52
N ALA A 160 2.15 3.34 8.18
CA ALA A 160 1.02 2.52 8.63
C ALA A 160 0.25 1.95 7.43
N ARG A 161 -0.02 0.64 7.42
CA ARG A 161 -0.88 0.00 6.42
C ARG A 161 -2.35 0.16 6.83
N GLY A 162 -3.02 1.19 6.36
CA GLY A 162 -4.42 1.46 6.65
C GLY A 162 -4.74 2.94 6.78
N LEU A 163 -5.98 3.26 7.18
CA LEU A 163 -6.42 4.64 7.48
C LEU A 163 -6.14 5.04 8.94
N TRP A 164 -5.52 4.18 9.75
CA TRP A 164 -5.10 4.50 11.11
C TRP A 164 -3.70 5.15 11.12
N SER A 165 -3.41 5.89 12.19
CA SER A 165 -2.10 6.49 12.43
C SER A 165 -1.85 6.61 13.92
N ASN A 166 -0.58 6.75 14.28
CA ASN A 166 -0.15 7.12 15.62
C ASN A 166 0.78 8.35 15.55
N ARG A 167 1.39 8.73 16.67
CA ARG A 167 2.27 9.91 16.74
C ARG A 167 3.58 9.80 15.93
N HIS A 168 3.94 8.60 15.49
CA HIS A 168 5.15 8.32 14.70
C HIS A 168 4.84 8.18 13.21
N THR A 169 3.58 7.95 12.84
CA THR A 169 3.17 7.77 11.45
C THR A 169 3.37 9.05 10.63
N ILE A 170 4.13 8.94 9.56
CA ILE A 170 4.38 9.96 8.55
C ILE A 170 3.55 9.67 7.30
N ILE A 171 3.51 8.42 6.85
CA ILE A 171 2.76 7.98 5.67
C ILE A 171 1.73 6.92 6.06
N GLN A 172 0.51 7.05 5.57
CA GLN A 172 -0.47 5.97 5.55
C GLN A 172 -0.47 5.33 4.18
N HIS A 173 -0.57 4.00 4.15
CA HIS A 173 -0.64 3.19 2.94
C HIS A 173 -1.92 2.34 2.95
N PRO A 174 -3.09 2.93 2.69
CA PRO A 174 -4.37 2.20 2.72
C PRO A 174 -4.44 1.16 1.60
N THR A 175 -5.02 -0.01 1.88
CA THR A 175 -5.27 -1.06 0.86
C THR A 175 -6.72 -1.19 0.47
N GLN A 176 -7.54 -0.22 0.86
CA GLN A 176 -8.97 -0.22 0.56
C GLN A 176 -9.27 -0.22 -0.94
N HIS A 177 -8.31 0.12 -1.82
CA HIS A 177 -8.46 -0.04 -3.27
C HIS A 177 -8.64 -1.50 -3.72
N HIS A 178 -8.31 -2.49 -2.88
CA HIS A 178 -8.65 -3.89 -3.11
C HIS A 178 -10.14 -4.18 -2.86
N TRP A 179 -10.84 -3.32 -2.11
CA TRP A 179 -12.23 -3.51 -1.71
C TRP A 179 -13.19 -3.77 -2.87
N PRO A 180 -13.16 -3.00 -3.98
CA PRO A 180 -14.07 -3.25 -5.10
C PRO A 180 -13.84 -4.60 -5.80
N LYS A 181 -12.61 -5.15 -5.68
CA LYS A 181 -12.17 -6.38 -6.36
C LYS A 181 -12.39 -7.63 -5.52
N GLU A 182 -12.42 -7.50 -4.19
CA GLU A 182 -12.63 -8.61 -3.29
C GLU A 182 -14.13 -8.87 -3.08
N ALA A 183 -14.54 -10.13 -3.21
CA ALA A 183 -15.92 -10.57 -3.03
C ALA A 183 -16.05 -11.59 -1.88
N ASP A 184 -14.96 -12.21 -1.45
CA ASP A 184 -14.94 -13.11 -0.32
C ASP A 184 -15.15 -12.34 1.01
N PRO A 185 -16.17 -12.68 1.81
CA PRO A 185 -16.45 -11.97 3.05
C PRO A 185 -15.33 -12.04 4.09
N VAL A 186 -14.56 -13.13 4.13
CA VAL A 186 -13.44 -13.30 5.07
C VAL A 186 -12.28 -12.38 4.68
N GLU A 187 -11.93 -12.32 3.40
CA GLU A 187 -10.91 -11.38 2.91
C GLU A 187 -11.35 -9.92 3.04
N CYS A 188 -12.62 -9.61 2.77
CA CYS A 188 -13.17 -8.27 3.05
C CYS A 188 -13.03 -7.91 4.54
N LYS A 189 -13.34 -8.84 5.45
CA LYS A 189 -13.19 -8.61 6.89
C LYS A 189 -11.73 -8.39 7.29
N LYS A 190 -10.77 -9.08 6.67
CA LYS A 190 -9.33 -8.86 6.89
C LYS A 190 -8.90 -7.48 6.41
N LEU A 191 -9.33 -7.05 5.21
CA LEU A 191 -9.08 -5.69 4.70
C LEU A 191 -9.63 -4.63 5.65
N PHE A 192 -10.82 -4.85 6.20
CA PHE A 192 -11.40 -3.96 7.20
C PHE A 192 -10.56 -3.89 8.48
N VAL A 193 -10.17 -5.03 9.06
CA VAL A 193 -9.33 -5.07 10.27
C VAL A 193 -8.03 -4.30 10.07
N GLN A 194 -7.40 -4.44 8.90
CA GLN A 194 -6.16 -3.71 8.55
C GLN A 194 -6.40 -2.20 8.38
N ASN A 195 -7.48 -1.80 7.71
CA ASN A 195 -7.65 -0.40 7.29
C ASN A 195 -8.43 0.46 8.27
N TYR A 196 -9.34 -0.12 9.07
CA TYR A 196 -10.27 0.64 9.89
C TYR A 196 -9.54 1.45 10.98
N PRO A 197 -9.76 2.78 11.08
CA PRO A 197 -9.02 3.63 12.03
C PRO A 197 -9.25 3.33 13.52
N GLY A 198 -10.40 2.73 13.87
CA GLY A 198 -10.81 2.43 15.25
C GLY A 198 -10.49 1.00 15.66
N ASN A 199 -11.06 0.56 16.78
CA ASN A 199 -10.98 -0.85 17.16
C ASN A 199 -11.96 -1.64 16.27
N PRO A 200 -11.54 -2.67 15.52
CA PRO A 200 -12.45 -3.42 14.66
C PRO A 200 -13.66 -4.04 15.39
N LEU A 201 -13.58 -4.23 16.71
CA LEU A 201 -14.70 -4.68 17.55
C LEU A 201 -15.81 -3.63 17.71
N ASP A 202 -15.53 -2.35 17.47
CA ASP A 202 -16.51 -1.27 17.51
C ASP A 202 -17.68 -1.55 16.55
N ALA A 203 -17.38 -2.16 15.39
CA ALA A 203 -18.39 -2.49 14.39
C ALA A 203 -19.42 -3.52 14.89
N THR A 204 -19.04 -4.44 15.79
CA THR A 204 -20.01 -5.37 16.40
C THR A 204 -21.07 -4.61 17.21
N GLY A 205 -20.67 -3.54 17.91
CA GLY A 205 -21.60 -2.65 18.60
C GLY A 205 -22.55 -1.94 17.64
N ILE A 206 -22.03 -1.46 16.51
CA ILE A 206 -22.82 -0.78 15.46
C ILE A 206 -23.87 -1.74 14.87
N PHE A 207 -23.49 -2.97 14.54
CA PHE A 207 -24.40 -3.99 13.97
C PHE A 207 -25.38 -4.60 14.98
N SER A 208 -25.14 -4.44 16.28
CA SER A 208 -26.04 -4.91 17.35
C SER A 208 -27.10 -3.87 17.72
N GLY A 209 -26.96 -2.63 17.25
CA GLY A 209 -27.96 -1.57 17.46
C GLY A 209 -29.09 -1.66 16.44
N ASP A 210 -30.29 -1.21 16.85
CA ASP A 210 -31.38 -0.93 15.93
C ASP A 210 -31.14 0.44 15.29
N GLY A 211 -31.16 0.54 13.97
CA GLY A 211 -31.16 1.87 13.34
C GLY A 211 -30.70 1.97 11.90
N ASP A 212 -30.64 3.23 11.49
CA ASP A 212 -30.26 3.70 10.16
C ASP A 212 -28.79 3.43 9.81
N VAL A 213 -28.45 3.63 8.55
CA VAL A 213 -27.07 3.61 8.03
C VAL A 213 -26.20 4.63 8.78
N GLN A 214 -25.04 4.19 9.26
CA GLN A 214 -24.10 5.02 10.03
C GLN A 214 -22.76 5.14 9.30
N THR A 215 -22.20 6.34 9.26
CA THR A 215 -20.82 6.58 8.82
C THR A 215 -19.93 6.79 10.03
N HIS A 216 -18.84 6.02 10.12
CA HIS A 216 -17.89 6.10 11.22
C HIS A 216 -16.46 5.83 10.74
N LEU A 217 -15.54 6.76 11.06
CA LEU A 217 -14.11 6.66 10.76
C LEU A 217 -13.77 6.29 9.29
N GLY A 218 -14.50 6.87 8.34
CA GLY A 218 -14.29 6.62 6.90
C GLY A 218 -14.96 5.36 6.37
N TRP A 219 -15.75 4.66 7.19
CA TRP A 219 -16.52 3.47 6.82
C TRP A 219 -18.01 3.70 7.00
N VAL A 220 -18.81 3.03 6.18
CA VAL A 220 -20.28 3.04 6.26
C VAL A 220 -20.75 1.67 6.69
N PHE A 221 -21.69 1.64 7.63
CA PHE A 221 -22.29 0.44 8.21
C PHE A 221 -23.81 0.54 8.08
N ASN A 222 -24.45 -0.50 7.58
CA ASN A 222 -25.90 -0.63 7.52
C ASN A 222 -26.35 -1.76 8.46
N PRO A 223 -26.84 -1.43 9.68
CA PRO A 223 -27.27 -2.44 10.65
C PRO A 223 -28.43 -3.32 10.14
N GLU A 224 -29.40 -2.74 9.45
CA GLU A 224 -30.58 -3.45 8.92
C GLU A 224 -30.20 -4.53 7.91
N GLN A 225 -29.36 -4.17 6.92
CA GLN A 225 -28.91 -5.11 5.89
C GLN A 225 -27.69 -5.93 6.29
N ARG A 226 -27.08 -5.60 7.44
CA ARG A 226 -25.80 -6.15 7.92
C ARG A 226 -24.70 -6.06 6.89
N THR A 227 -24.54 -4.89 6.27
CA THR A 227 -23.51 -4.63 5.27
C THR A 227 -22.61 -3.45 5.63
N TYR A 228 -21.42 -3.41 5.04
CA TYR A 228 -20.45 -2.33 5.25
C TYR A 228 -19.54 -2.13 4.04
N ALA A 229 -18.94 -0.94 3.91
CA ALA A 229 -17.86 -0.64 2.97
C ALA A 229 -17.09 0.62 3.39
N PRO A 230 -15.89 0.88 2.84
CA PRO A 230 -15.30 2.21 2.86
C PRO A 230 -16.27 3.23 2.24
N THR A 231 -16.26 4.46 2.77
CA THR A 231 -17.20 5.52 2.35
C THR A 231 -17.15 5.79 0.85
N GLU A 232 -15.96 5.71 0.24
CA GLU A 232 -15.77 5.97 -1.19
C GLU A 232 -16.36 4.90 -2.11
N PHE A 233 -16.68 3.72 -1.59
CA PHE A 233 -17.22 2.59 -2.36
C PHE A 233 -18.65 2.20 -1.93
N TRP A 234 -19.26 3.02 -1.08
CA TRP A 234 -20.61 2.81 -0.60
C TRP A 234 -21.64 3.53 -1.50
N PRO A 235 -22.80 2.90 -1.79
CA PRO A 235 -23.22 1.54 -1.43
C PRO A 235 -22.80 0.44 -2.42
N GLU A 236 -22.23 0.79 -3.57
CA GLU A 236 -22.08 -0.09 -4.73
C GLU A 236 -21.24 -1.35 -4.44
N HIS A 237 -20.25 -1.22 -3.57
CA HIS A 237 -19.39 -2.33 -3.15
C HIS A 237 -19.60 -2.70 -1.68
N ALA A 238 -20.80 -2.50 -1.13
CA ALA A 238 -21.15 -3.03 0.19
C ALA A 238 -20.88 -4.55 0.27
N ARG A 239 -20.38 -5.00 1.43
CA ARG A 239 -20.11 -6.42 1.71
C ARG A 239 -20.89 -6.88 2.94
N PRO A 240 -21.36 -8.12 2.99
CA PRO A 240 -21.97 -8.68 4.19
C PRO A 240 -21.00 -8.68 5.36
N TRP A 241 -21.46 -8.26 6.53
CA TRP A 241 -20.72 -8.40 7.78
C TRP A 241 -20.78 -9.85 8.27
N ILE A 242 -19.61 -10.39 8.60
CA ILE A 242 -19.45 -11.69 9.26
C ILE A 242 -19.02 -11.48 10.72
N GLU A 243 -19.54 -12.31 11.63
CA GLU A 243 -19.25 -12.18 13.07
C GLU A 243 -17.97 -12.92 13.47
N GLU A 244 -17.51 -13.85 12.63
CA GLU A 244 -16.31 -14.62 12.84
C GLU A 244 -15.08 -13.70 12.97
N THR A 245 -14.24 -13.99 13.96
CA THR A 245 -12.92 -13.38 14.06
C THR A 245 -12.04 -13.91 12.94
N VAL A 246 -11.40 -13.01 12.20
CA VAL A 246 -10.46 -13.37 11.14
C VAL A 246 -9.03 -13.32 11.65
N GLN A 247 -8.21 -14.23 11.16
CA GLN A 247 -6.76 -14.21 11.41
C GLN A 247 -6.05 -13.61 10.21
N LEU A 248 -5.26 -12.56 10.44
CA LEU A 248 -4.39 -12.00 9.40
C LEU A 248 -3.26 -13.00 9.09
N THR A 249 -3.09 -13.30 7.80
CA THR A 249 -1.97 -14.13 7.34
C THR A 249 -0.64 -13.41 7.55
N SER A 250 0.48 -14.11 7.40
CA SER A 250 1.81 -13.46 7.47
C SER A 250 2.00 -12.40 6.38
N ALA A 251 1.37 -12.55 5.21
CA ALA A 251 1.43 -11.55 4.15
C ALA A 251 0.57 -10.30 4.45
N GLN A 252 -0.38 -10.44 5.38
CA GLN A 252 -1.31 -9.41 5.84
C GLN A 252 -0.90 -8.83 7.22
N ARG A 253 0.18 -9.33 7.81
CA ARG A 253 0.83 -8.82 9.02
C ARG A 253 2.16 -8.21 8.66
#